data_AF-A0A956JPL3-F1
#
_entry.id   AF-A0A956JPL3-F1
#
_cell.length_a   1.000
_cell.length_b   1.000
_cell.length_c   1.000
_cell.angle_alpha   90.00
_cell.angle_beta   90.00
_cell.angle_gamma   90.00
#
_symmetry.space_group_name_H-M   'P 1'
#
loop_
_entity.id
_entity.type
_entity.pdbx_description
1 polymer ?
#
loop_
_entity_poly.entity_id
_entity_poly.type
_entity_poly.pdbx_seq_one_letter_code
_entity_poly.pdbx_strand_id
1 'polypeptide(L)'
;MRTWSSRLSLLPALAALALVAIGCSDEGPQIRLQLSPDPRINSEALVAETIDSLRVTLDRPGGFAAAGAAFTLADVDDDGEDELVYTHPVLGSTLPKLRLVGGASIGDGEFQLGVVGLAGNEIAAVGGSTPTRFEPGDGRDVTLPLDLRPRYLPPRVVVSLPQSGQSNVPAALGLIYVELSKWVRPASVETNLELRYSARTGAEIAVPLALTIEDTTVVELGLREERTVVSARLGDGCKLAGGAYRLVVGTGVVDTSGNALDQDALSPGNDPFEASFEVTGSNTDRPCQGGNGCTDDSQCNPPGVTLYTCATSGPQQGRCLPAHSCDRVTCQAGHICAVGDRGPTCVPDCRVRFDCAAAHYCDSTTGLCRACSDTPHQDCRR
;
A
#
# COMPACT_ATOMS: atom_id res chain seq x y z
N MET A 1 25.00 -25.90 -34.11
CA MET A 1 26.23 -25.44 -33.44
C MET A 1 26.62 -24.07 -33.99
N ARG A 2 26.20 -22.99 -33.33
CA ARG A 2 26.67 -21.63 -33.58
C ARG A 2 26.95 -21.01 -32.22
N THR A 3 28.23 -20.78 -31.95
CA THR A 3 28.75 -20.17 -30.73
C THR A 3 28.57 -18.66 -30.81
N TRP A 4 27.74 -18.09 -29.93
CA TRP A 4 27.71 -16.66 -29.67
C TRP A 4 28.60 -16.37 -28.46
N SER A 5 29.80 -15.85 -28.72
CA SER A 5 30.61 -15.13 -27.74
C SER A 5 30.38 -13.65 -27.93
N SER A 6 29.94 -12.91 -26.91
CA SER A 6 30.12 -11.46 -26.84
C SER A 6 29.98 -10.97 -25.40
N ARG A 7 31.15 -10.88 -24.76
CA ARG A 7 31.62 -9.82 -23.86
C ARG A 7 30.58 -9.17 -22.95
N LEU A 8 30.56 -9.62 -21.69
CA LEU A 8 30.17 -8.79 -20.54
C LEU A 8 31.18 -7.63 -20.43
N SER A 9 30.74 -6.41 -20.71
CA SER A 9 31.43 -5.20 -20.29
C SER A 9 30.93 -4.84 -18.89
N LEU A 10 31.70 -5.22 -17.86
CA LEU A 10 31.56 -4.69 -16.51
C LEU A 10 32.11 -3.26 -16.50
N LEU A 11 31.23 -2.27 -16.71
CA LEU A 11 31.50 -0.90 -16.29
C LEU A 11 31.03 -0.78 -14.83
N PRO A 12 31.89 -0.37 -13.87
CA PRO A 12 31.42 -0.06 -12.54
C PRO A 12 30.53 1.19 -12.64
N ALA A 13 29.29 1.08 -12.17
CA ALA A 13 28.43 2.23 -11.95
C ALA A 13 29.06 3.11 -10.87
N LEU A 14 29.82 4.13 -11.30
CA LEU A 14 30.11 5.29 -10.49
C LEU A 14 28.78 5.97 -10.24
N ALA A 15 28.19 5.75 -9.05
CA ALA A 15 27.13 6.58 -8.52
C ALA A 15 27.69 8.00 -8.40
N ALA A 16 27.51 8.81 -9.44
CA ALA A 16 27.91 10.19 -9.44
C ALA A 16 27.06 10.90 -8.37
N LEU A 17 27.72 11.36 -7.30
CA LEU A 17 27.12 12.38 -6.45
C LEU A 17 26.82 13.58 -7.36
N ALA A 18 25.56 13.79 -7.71
CA ALA A 18 25.14 15.02 -8.37
C ALA A 18 25.29 16.16 -7.37
N LEU A 19 26.49 16.73 -7.31
CA LEU A 19 26.80 17.88 -6.47
C LEU A 19 26.22 19.12 -7.16
N VAL A 20 24.93 19.38 -6.99
CA VAL A 20 24.36 20.66 -7.41
C VAL A 20 24.71 21.68 -6.32
N ALA A 21 25.86 22.34 -6.47
CA ALA A 21 26.22 23.49 -5.65
C ALA A 21 25.43 24.70 -6.18
N ILE A 22 24.34 25.04 -5.50
CA ILE A 22 23.49 26.18 -5.88
C ILE A 22 23.81 27.34 -4.93
N GLY A 23 24.65 28.28 -5.35
CA GLY A 23 24.85 29.56 -4.66
C GLY A 23 26.30 29.89 -4.32
N CYS A 24 26.73 31.12 -4.64
CA CYS A 24 28.12 31.59 -4.52
C CYS A 24 28.46 32.23 -3.15
N SER A 25 27.68 32.00 -2.09
CA SER A 25 28.00 32.49 -0.74
C SER A 25 27.85 31.37 0.27
N ASP A 26 28.90 31.11 1.05
CA ASP A 26 28.86 30.22 2.23
C ASP A 26 28.00 30.80 3.39
N GLU A 27 27.45 32.00 3.20
CA GLU A 27 26.60 32.70 4.15
C GLU A 27 25.12 32.32 3.96
N GLY A 28 24.71 31.25 4.66
CA GLY A 28 23.30 30.85 4.82
C GLY A 28 23.12 29.38 5.17
N PRO A 29 21.88 28.91 5.44
CA PRO A 29 21.63 27.52 5.84
C PRO A 29 21.96 26.54 4.71
N GLN A 30 22.60 25.42 5.08
CA GLN A 30 22.96 24.36 4.15
C GLN A 30 22.14 23.10 4.45
N ILE A 31 21.05 22.94 3.71
CA ILE A 31 20.12 21.83 3.91
C ILE A 31 20.54 20.66 3.02
N ARG A 32 20.92 19.54 3.63
CA ARG A 32 21.19 18.29 2.91
C ARG A 32 19.95 17.39 2.98
N LEU A 33 19.27 17.21 1.86
CA LEU A 33 18.08 16.37 1.78
C LEU A 33 18.48 14.93 1.48
N GLN A 34 18.07 14.04 2.38
CA GLN A 34 18.11 12.60 2.20
C GLN A 34 16.68 12.09 2.01
N LEU A 35 16.36 11.64 0.80
CA LEU A 35 15.08 11.00 0.53
C LEU A 35 15.13 9.56 1.07
N SER A 36 14.14 9.19 1.87
CA SER A 36 14.07 7.88 2.52
C SER A 36 12.64 7.34 2.46
N PRO A 37 12.28 6.65 1.37
CA PRO A 37 10.97 6.01 1.25
C PRO A 37 10.71 5.02 2.39
N ASP A 38 9.45 4.84 2.78
CA ASP A 38 9.07 3.82 3.75
C ASP A 38 9.25 2.43 3.11
N PRO A 39 10.19 1.61 3.63
CA PRO A 39 10.47 0.29 3.06
C PRO A 39 9.25 -0.65 3.13
N ARG A 40 8.25 -0.36 3.96
CA ARG A 40 6.99 -1.13 4.02
C ARG A 40 6.07 -0.81 2.83
N ILE A 41 6.26 0.33 2.18
CA ILE A 41 5.44 0.78 1.06
C ILE A 41 6.15 0.45 -0.26
N ASN A 42 7.38 0.92 -0.43
CA ASN A 42 8.17 0.76 -1.65
C ASN A 42 9.68 0.83 -1.36
N SER A 43 10.47 0.11 -2.15
CA SER A 43 11.93 0.23 -2.14
C SER A 43 12.42 1.52 -2.78
N GLU A 44 13.62 1.97 -2.40
CA GLU A 44 14.25 3.15 -3.01
C GLU A 44 14.42 3.00 -4.52
N ALA A 45 14.80 1.80 -4.98
CA ALA A 45 14.94 1.48 -6.39
C ALA A 45 13.62 1.65 -7.15
N LEU A 46 12.51 1.15 -6.59
CA LEU A 46 11.19 1.29 -7.20
C LEU A 46 10.77 2.76 -7.32
N VAL A 47 11.02 3.59 -6.29
CA VAL A 47 10.74 5.03 -6.37
C VAL A 47 11.58 5.68 -7.47
N ALA A 48 12.89 5.40 -7.49
CA ALA A 48 13.82 5.99 -8.47
C ALA A 48 13.53 5.58 -9.92
N GLU A 49 13.10 4.34 -10.15
CA GLU A 49 12.71 3.84 -11.47
C GLU A 49 11.36 4.39 -11.95
N THR A 50 10.49 4.78 -11.02
CA THR A 50 9.14 5.26 -11.35
C THR A 50 9.12 6.75 -11.70
N ILE A 51 9.97 7.56 -11.08
CA ILE A 51 9.95 9.02 -11.21
C ILE A 51 11.02 9.51 -12.20
N ASP A 52 10.64 10.43 -13.08
CA ASP A 52 11.53 11.09 -14.03
C ASP A 52 12.20 12.33 -13.43
N SER A 53 11.54 12.98 -12.47
CA SER A 53 12.07 14.17 -11.80
C SER A 53 11.54 14.33 -10.38
N LEU A 54 12.24 15.14 -9.60
CA LEU A 54 11.83 15.59 -8.27
C LEU A 54 11.54 17.08 -8.32
N ARG A 55 10.44 17.48 -7.69
CA ARG A 55 10.12 18.85 -7.36
C ARG A 55 10.20 19.02 -5.85
N VAL A 56 11.09 19.90 -5.39
CA VAL A 56 11.27 20.24 -3.99
C VAL A 56 10.67 21.63 -3.77
N THR A 57 9.81 21.75 -2.78
CA THR A 57 9.16 23.01 -2.38
C THR A 57 9.66 23.38 -0.99
N LEU A 58 10.06 24.64 -0.82
CA LEU A 58 10.32 25.22 0.48
C LEU A 58 9.23 26.24 0.73
N ASP A 59 8.46 25.98 1.76
CA ASP A 59 7.37 26.83 2.23
C ASP A 59 7.79 27.46 3.57
N ARG A 60 7.39 28.71 3.78
CA ARG A 60 7.52 29.41 5.06
C ARG A 60 6.34 30.36 5.25
N PRO A 61 5.99 30.69 6.50
CA PRO A 61 4.99 31.72 6.78
C PRO A 61 5.33 33.06 6.12
N GLY A 62 4.43 33.57 5.28
CA GLY A 62 4.56 34.85 4.59
C GLY A 62 5.43 34.83 3.33
N GLY A 63 5.67 33.64 2.75
CA GLY A 63 6.21 33.48 1.40
C GLY A 63 7.63 33.99 1.17
N PHE A 64 8.12 33.83 -0.06
CA PHE A 64 9.43 34.28 -0.50
C PHE A 64 9.32 35.47 -1.47
N ALA A 65 10.00 36.57 -1.15
CA ALA A 65 9.98 37.77 -1.99
C ALA A 65 10.89 37.69 -3.23
N ALA A 66 11.83 36.73 -3.26
CA ALA A 66 12.77 36.54 -4.37
C ALA A 66 13.30 35.11 -4.40
N ALA A 67 13.50 34.57 -5.61
CA ALA A 67 14.18 33.31 -5.85
C ALA A 67 15.63 33.51 -6.31
N GLY A 68 16.51 32.60 -5.88
CA GLY A 68 17.85 32.46 -6.45
C GLY A 68 17.81 31.81 -7.84
N ALA A 69 18.92 31.83 -8.58
CA ALA A 69 18.98 31.41 -9.99
C ALA A 69 18.54 29.97 -10.30
N ALA A 70 18.50 29.08 -9.30
CA ALA A 70 18.05 27.69 -9.48
C ALA A 70 16.64 27.43 -8.97
N PHE A 71 15.99 28.40 -8.33
CA PHE A 71 14.63 28.29 -7.82
C PHE A 71 13.68 29.12 -8.67
N THR A 72 12.42 28.73 -8.68
CA THR A 72 11.31 29.57 -9.15
C THR A 72 10.41 29.90 -7.97
N LEU A 73 9.78 31.08 -7.99
CA LEU A 73 8.67 31.40 -7.10
C LEU A 73 7.38 30.86 -7.70
N ALA A 74 6.58 30.17 -6.89
CA ALA A 74 5.23 29.77 -7.23
C ALA A 74 4.44 29.52 -5.95
N ASP A 75 3.20 29.99 -5.92
CA ASP A 75 2.15 29.56 -4.99
C ASP A 75 1.68 28.15 -5.39
N VAL A 76 2.15 27.14 -4.66
CA VAL A 76 1.95 25.70 -4.94
C VAL A 76 0.78 25.13 -4.14
N ASP A 77 0.45 25.72 -2.99
CA ASP A 77 -0.64 25.27 -2.12
C ASP A 77 -1.86 26.21 -2.10
N ASP A 78 -1.85 27.24 -2.94
CA ASP A 78 -2.94 28.23 -3.14
C ASP A 78 -3.26 29.03 -1.87
N ASP A 79 -2.28 29.25 -0.97
CA ASP A 79 -2.46 30.05 0.24
C ASP A 79 -2.27 31.57 0.01
N GLY A 80 -1.81 31.95 -1.19
CA GLY A 80 -1.57 33.32 -1.61
C GLY A 80 -0.16 33.84 -1.36
N GLU A 81 0.73 33.01 -0.81
CA GLU A 81 2.14 33.26 -0.64
C GLU A 81 2.97 32.47 -1.69
N ASP A 82 4.16 32.94 -2.05
CA ASP A 82 5.02 32.25 -3.02
C ASP A 82 6.02 31.33 -2.32
N GLU A 83 6.13 30.06 -2.72
CA GLU A 83 7.18 29.13 -2.28
C GLU A 83 8.41 29.14 -3.20
N LEU A 84 9.54 28.70 -2.67
CA LEU A 84 10.69 28.35 -3.51
C LEU A 84 10.55 26.94 -4.05
N VAL A 85 10.49 26.82 -5.37
CA VAL A 85 10.39 25.55 -6.08
C VAL A 85 11.69 25.24 -6.82
N TYR A 86 12.22 24.04 -6.58
CA TYR A 86 13.39 23.50 -7.27
C TYR A 86 13.02 22.19 -7.98
N THR A 87 13.49 22.01 -9.22
CA THR A 87 13.25 20.76 -9.98
C THR A 87 14.56 20.10 -10.35
N HIS A 88 14.68 18.80 -10.11
CA HIS A 88 15.86 18.00 -10.39
C HIS A 88 15.51 16.72 -11.16
N PRO A 89 16.17 16.41 -12.30
CA PRO A 89 15.92 15.16 -13.01
C PRO A 89 16.42 13.95 -12.20
N VAL A 90 15.67 12.87 -12.18
CA VAL A 90 16.13 11.61 -11.57
C VAL A 90 16.71 10.74 -12.69
N LEU A 91 18.00 10.43 -12.57
CA LEU A 91 18.74 9.67 -13.56
C LEU A 91 19.26 8.39 -12.91
N GLY A 92 18.80 7.24 -13.37
CA GLY A 92 19.24 5.93 -12.90
C GLY A 92 18.30 5.30 -11.86
N SER A 93 18.83 4.36 -11.07
CA SER A 93 18.06 3.47 -10.20
C SER A 93 18.21 3.79 -8.69
N THR A 94 18.66 5.00 -8.35
CA THR A 94 18.86 5.45 -6.96
C THR A 94 18.35 6.86 -6.78
N LEU A 95 17.79 7.18 -5.61
CA LEU A 95 17.31 8.53 -5.35
C LEU A 95 18.49 9.51 -5.19
N PRO A 96 18.41 10.72 -5.76
CA PRO A 96 19.49 11.69 -5.63
C PRO A 96 19.57 12.21 -4.19
N LYS A 97 20.80 12.38 -3.72
CA LYS A 97 21.08 13.15 -2.50
C LYS A 97 21.17 14.61 -2.89
N LEU A 98 20.25 15.44 -2.41
CA LEU A 98 20.20 16.85 -2.77
C LEU A 98 20.86 17.69 -1.68
N ARG A 99 21.60 18.72 -2.09
CA ARG A 99 22.11 19.73 -1.19
C ARG A 99 21.56 21.08 -1.64
N LEU A 100 20.68 21.66 -0.84
CA LEU A 100 20.17 23.00 -1.03
C LEU A 100 21.04 23.95 -0.22
N VAL A 101 21.72 24.85 -0.91
CA VAL A 101 22.48 25.92 -0.26
C VAL A 101 21.63 27.18 -0.35
N GLY A 102 21.00 27.52 0.76
CA GLY A 102 20.29 28.77 0.87
C GLY A 102 21.28 29.89 1.03
N GLY A 103 21.56 30.64 -0.02
CA GLY A 103 22.16 31.96 0.16
C GLY A 103 21.22 32.87 0.98
N ALA A 104 21.51 34.17 1.01
CA ALA A 104 20.73 35.17 1.75
C ALA A 104 19.20 35.15 1.50
N SER A 105 18.74 34.56 0.39
CA SER A 105 17.34 34.44 -0.01
C SER A 105 16.52 33.41 0.77
N ILE A 106 17.12 32.40 1.40
CA ILE A 106 16.36 31.49 2.29
C ILE A 106 16.12 32.17 3.64
N GLY A 107 17.15 32.86 4.16
CA GLY A 107 17.10 33.57 5.44
C GLY A 107 16.95 32.65 6.65
N ASP A 108 16.75 33.25 7.82
CA ASP A 108 16.49 32.54 9.07
C ASP A 108 14.97 32.37 9.22
N GLY A 109 14.52 31.18 9.60
CA GLY A 109 13.09 30.93 9.68
C GLY A 109 12.72 29.51 10.01
N GLU A 110 11.42 29.30 10.18
CA GLU A 110 10.78 28.00 10.19
C GLU A 110 10.29 27.71 8.78
N PHE A 111 10.63 26.52 8.27
CA PHE A 111 10.35 26.14 6.90
C PHE A 111 9.72 24.75 6.87
N GLN A 112 8.77 24.56 5.97
CA GLN A 112 8.26 23.26 5.59
C GLN A 112 8.90 22.83 4.27
N LEU A 113 9.41 21.60 4.23
CA LEU A 113 9.98 21.02 3.02
C LEU A 113 8.95 20.06 2.44
N GLY A 114 8.53 20.32 1.21
CA GLY A 114 7.76 19.39 0.38
C GLY A 114 8.66 18.73 -0.66
N VAL A 115 8.44 17.46 -0.94
CA VAL A 115 9.07 16.78 -2.08
C VAL A 115 8.02 15.97 -2.84
N VAL A 116 8.02 16.14 -4.15
CA VAL A 116 7.15 15.43 -5.07
C VAL A 116 8.01 14.76 -6.14
N GLY A 117 7.83 13.45 -6.33
CA GLY A 117 8.36 12.73 -7.47
C GLY A 117 7.38 12.77 -8.63
N LEU A 118 7.83 13.10 -9.82
CA LEU A 118 7.03 13.23 -11.03
C LEU A 118 7.36 12.14 -12.04
N ALA A 119 6.35 11.42 -12.54
CA ALA A 119 6.44 10.56 -13.72
C ALA A 119 5.78 11.29 -14.89
N GLY A 120 6.58 11.83 -15.81
CA GLY A 120 6.19 12.84 -16.78
C GLY A 120 5.69 14.08 -16.07
N ASN A 121 4.42 14.43 -16.30
CA ASN A 121 3.76 15.57 -15.67
C ASN A 121 2.88 15.17 -14.48
N GLU A 122 2.96 13.92 -14.03
CA GLU A 122 2.08 13.41 -13.00
C GLU A 122 2.81 13.16 -11.68
N ILE A 123 2.16 13.51 -10.58
CA ILE A 123 2.64 13.22 -9.23
C ILE A 123 2.62 11.71 -8.99
N ALA A 124 3.81 11.13 -8.90
CA ALA A 124 4.03 9.71 -8.69
C ALA A 124 4.47 9.37 -7.27
N ALA A 125 5.21 10.26 -6.61
CA ALA A 125 5.60 10.11 -5.21
C ALA A 125 5.38 11.41 -4.43
N VAL A 126 5.12 11.31 -3.13
CA VAL A 126 4.94 12.47 -2.25
C VAL A 126 5.69 12.28 -0.94
N GLY A 127 6.08 13.39 -0.35
CA GLY A 127 6.84 13.42 0.87
C GLY A 127 6.97 14.83 1.42
N GLY A 128 7.26 14.95 2.71
CA GLY A 128 7.49 16.25 3.31
C GLY A 128 7.96 16.18 4.76
N SER A 129 8.30 17.33 5.31
CA SER A 129 8.64 17.49 6.73
C SER A 129 7.53 18.21 7.46
N THR A 130 7.52 18.07 8.79
CA THR A 130 6.91 19.10 9.62
C THR A 130 7.74 20.40 9.51
N PRO A 131 7.12 21.56 9.77
CA PRO A 131 7.84 22.83 9.92
C PRO A 131 9.07 22.67 10.82
N THR A 132 10.22 23.11 10.32
CA THR A 132 11.53 22.96 10.97
C THR A 132 12.30 24.26 10.88
N ARG A 133 12.85 24.71 12.01
CA ARG A 133 13.72 25.89 12.04
C ARG A 133 15.12 25.55 11.57
N PHE A 134 15.68 26.38 10.68
CA PHE A 134 17.07 26.27 10.22
C PHE A 134 17.85 27.54 10.59
N GLU A 135 19.06 27.38 11.14
CA GLU A 135 19.96 28.50 11.47
C GLU A 135 21.09 28.64 10.42
N PRO A 136 21.65 29.84 10.21
CA PRO A 136 22.81 30.02 9.34
C PRO A 136 23.99 29.14 9.76
N GLY A 137 24.61 28.47 8.80
CA GLY A 137 25.71 27.54 9.08
C GLY A 137 25.27 26.15 9.56
N ASP A 138 23.96 25.91 9.76
CA ASP A 138 23.46 24.55 9.95
C ASP A 138 23.66 23.74 8.66
N GLY A 139 24.61 22.80 8.71
CA GLY A 139 24.79 21.78 7.70
C GLY A 139 23.95 20.54 7.99
N ARG A 140 22.67 20.69 8.32
CA ARG A 140 21.84 19.57 8.83
C ARG A 140 21.39 18.66 7.69
N ASP A 141 21.49 17.35 7.94
CA ASP A 141 20.84 16.33 7.11
C ASP A 141 19.35 16.26 7.51
N VAL A 142 18.47 16.52 6.57
CA VAL A 142 17.01 16.38 6.70
C VAL A 142 16.59 15.15 5.93
N THR A 143 16.04 14.17 6.66
CA THR A 143 15.45 13.00 6.04
C THR A 143 13.99 13.28 5.72
N LEU A 144 13.61 13.14 4.44
CA LEU A 144 12.23 13.28 4.00
C LEU A 144 11.71 11.92 3.53
N PRO A 145 10.51 11.49 3.94
CA PRO A 145 9.85 10.37 3.28
C PRO A 145 9.63 10.71 1.81
N LEU A 146 9.57 9.71 0.94
CA LEU A 146 9.16 9.87 -0.46
C LEU A 146 8.51 8.58 -0.93
N ASP A 147 7.20 8.48 -0.77
CA ASP A 147 6.46 7.25 -1.05
C ASP A 147 5.64 7.37 -2.33
N LEU A 148 5.59 6.29 -3.09
CA LEU A 148 4.80 6.22 -4.31
C LEU A 148 3.32 6.26 -4.00
N ARG A 149 2.58 6.97 -4.84
CA ARG A 149 1.13 6.96 -4.80
C ARG A 149 0.61 5.57 -5.14
N PRO A 150 -0.55 5.16 -4.57
CA PRO A 150 -1.08 3.80 -4.74
C PRO A 150 -1.15 3.30 -6.19
N ARG A 151 -1.49 4.16 -7.15
CA ARG A 151 -1.55 3.80 -8.58
C ARG A 151 -0.22 3.33 -9.18
N TYR A 152 0.92 3.73 -8.62
CA TYR A 152 2.26 3.32 -9.07
C TYR A 152 2.82 2.10 -8.34
N LEU A 153 2.19 1.67 -7.25
CA LEU A 153 2.57 0.46 -6.54
C LEU A 153 2.03 -0.79 -7.27
N PRO A 154 2.66 -1.96 -7.17
CA PRO A 154 2.02 -3.21 -7.57
C PRO A 154 0.70 -3.48 -6.80
N PRO A 155 -0.30 -4.17 -7.39
CA PRO A 155 -1.41 -4.69 -6.60
C PRO A 155 -0.91 -5.68 -5.54
N ARG A 156 -1.53 -5.66 -4.36
CA ARG A 156 -1.21 -6.55 -3.24
C ARG A 156 -2.48 -7.13 -2.64
N VAL A 157 -2.43 -8.36 -2.16
CA VAL A 157 -3.47 -8.90 -1.28
C VAL A 157 -3.32 -8.26 0.09
N VAL A 158 -4.26 -7.38 0.45
CA VAL A 158 -4.27 -6.68 1.75
C VAL A 158 -5.09 -7.42 2.79
N VAL A 159 -6.04 -8.25 2.36
CA VAL A 159 -6.86 -9.11 3.22
C VAL A 159 -7.03 -10.48 2.56
N SER A 160 -6.93 -11.54 3.37
CA SER A 160 -7.39 -12.88 3.00
C SER A 160 -8.14 -13.50 4.17
N LEU A 161 -9.28 -14.12 3.89
CA LEU A 161 -10.04 -14.94 4.83
C LEU A 161 -10.34 -16.29 4.18
N PRO A 162 -9.89 -17.43 4.76
CA PRO A 162 -9.13 -17.52 6.01
C PRO A 162 -7.76 -16.83 5.97
N GLN A 163 -7.27 -16.39 7.12
CA GLN A 163 -5.96 -15.75 7.24
C GLN A 163 -4.83 -16.78 7.08
N SER A 164 -3.66 -16.32 6.64
CA SER A 164 -2.46 -17.15 6.63
C SER A 164 -2.10 -17.62 8.05
N GLY A 165 -1.81 -18.90 8.20
CA GLY A 165 -1.59 -19.58 9.48
C GLY A 165 -2.86 -19.88 10.27
N GLN A 166 -4.05 -19.55 9.77
CA GLN A 166 -5.29 -19.76 10.53
C GLN A 166 -5.57 -21.26 10.71
N SER A 167 -5.67 -21.68 11.96
CA SER A 167 -6.15 -23.02 12.31
C SER A 167 -7.64 -23.01 12.61
N ASN A 168 -8.23 -24.20 12.68
CA ASN A 168 -9.63 -24.39 13.03
C ASN A 168 -10.65 -23.70 12.10
N VAL A 169 -10.33 -23.61 10.81
CA VAL A 169 -11.29 -23.15 9.80
C VAL A 169 -12.44 -24.16 9.72
N PRO A 170 -13.71 -23.73 9.71
CA PRO A 170 -14.83 -24.66 9.67
C PRO A 170 -14.90 -25.37 8.31
N ALA A 171 -15.15 -26.68 8.32
CA ALA A 171 -15.37 -27.46 7.09
C ALA A 171 -16.54 -26.92 6.24
N ALA A 172 -17.53 -26.27 6.88
CA ALA A 172 -18.67 -25.65 6.20
C ALA A 172 -18.40 -24.21 5.70
N LEU A 173 -17.13 -23.80 5.55
CA LEU A 173 -16.75 -22.53 4.93
C LEU A 173 -17.52 -22.33 3.62
N GLY A 174 -18.19 -21.19 3.47
CA GLY A 174 -18.94 -20.87 2.24
C GLY A 174 -18.09 -20.13 1.20
N LEU A 175 -17.14 -19.36 1.69
CA LEU A 175 -16.47 -18.34 0.91
C LEU A 175 -15.02 -18.17 1.36
N ILE A 176 -14.13 -18.04 0.40
CA ILE A 176 -12.82 -17.42 0.58
C ILE A 176 -12.93 -15.97 0.12
N TYR A 177 -12.50 -15.05 0.98
CA TYR A 177 -12.50 -13.62 0.70
C TYR A 177 -11.07 -13.15 0.49
N VAL A 178 -10.81 -12.43 -0.60
CA VAL A 178 -9.53 -11.80 -0.88
C VAL A 178 -9.79 -10.35 -1.26
N GLU A 179 -9.00 -9.44 -0.70
CA GLU A 179 -9.05 -8.03 -1.04
C GLU A 179 -7.71 -7.57 -1.59
N LEU A 180 -7.75 -6.90 -2.73
CA LEU A 180 -6.59 -6.36 -3.41
C LEU A 180 -6.51 -4.84 -3.17
N SER A 181 -5.29 -4.33 -3.02
CA SER A 181 -4.99 -2.92 -2.71
C SER A 181 -5.41 -1.92 -3.80
N LYS A 182 -5.88 -2.40 -4.95
CA LYS A 182 -6.27 -1.60 -6.12
C LYS A 182 -7.19 -2.37 -7.07
N TRP A 183 -7.76 -1.65 -8.04
CA TRP A 183 -8.45 -2.29 -9.16
C TRP A 183 -7.52 -3.16 -9.99
N VAL A 184 -7.95 -4.40 -10.23
CA VAL A 184 -7.25 -5.35 -11.09
C VAL A 184 -8.15 -5.82 -12.23
N ARG A 185 -7.52 -6.34 -13.29
CA ARG A 185 -8.28 -6.90 -14.42
C ARG A 185 -8.95 -8.20 -13.97
N PRO A 186 -10.29 -8.34 -14.02
CA PRO A 186 -10.98 -9.53 -13.52
C PRO A 186 -10.48 -10.83 -14.14
N ALA A 187 -10.26 -10.85 -15.46
CA ALA A 187 -9.72 -12.01 -16.18
C ALA A 187 -8.34 -12.46 -15.66
N SER A 188 -7.53 -11.53 -15.13
CA SER A 188 -6.23 -11.87 -14.55
C SER A 188 -6.37 -12.58 -13.20
N VAL A 189 -7.40 -12.24 -12.41
CA VAL A 189 -7.72 -12.93 -11.15
C VAL A 189 -8.26 -14.33 -11.43
N GLU A 190 -9.16 -14.46 -12.41
CA GLU A 190 -9.78 -15.74 -12.77
C GLU A 190 -8.76 -16.82 -13.15
N THR A 191 -7.65 -16.43 -13.79
CA THR A 191 -6.60 -17.37 -14.20
C THR A 191 -5.51 -17.58 -13.16
N ASN A 192 -5.42 -16.73 -12.13
CA ASN A 192 -4.29 -16.73 -11.19
C ASN A 192 -4.67 -16.89 -9.71
N LEU A 193 -5.96 -16.96 -9.38
CA LEU A 193 -6.40 -17.30 -8.02
C LEU A 193 -6.69 -18.79 -7.92
N GLU A 194 -5.95 -19.48 -7.06
CA GLU A 194 -6.08 -20.92 -6.84
C GLU A 194 -6.19 -21.27 -5.37
N LEU A 195 -7.01 -22.28 -5.06
CA LEU A 195 -6.99 -22.97 -3.77
C LEU A 195 -6.48 -24.39 -3.97
N ARG A 196 -5.51 -24.80 -3.15
CA ARG A 196 -4.91 -26.14 -3.17
C ARG A 196 -5.12 -26.82 -1.83
N TYR A 197 -5.44 -28.10 -1.86
CA TYR A 197 -5.60 -28.97 -0.70
C TYR A 197 -4.44 -29.97 -0.64
N SER A 198 -3.79 -30.07 0.52
CA SER A 198 -2.76 -31.09 0.76
C SER A 198 -3.43 -32.36 1.29
N ALA A 199 -3.60 -33.36 0.40
CA ALA A 199 -4.16 -34.65 0.75
C ALA A 199 -3.24 -35.42 1.71
N ARG A 200 -3.79 -36.41 2.41
CA ARG A 200 -3.03 -37.29 3.32
C ARG A 200 -1.84 -37.98 2.64
N THR A 201 -1.96 -38.28 1.35
CA THR A 201 -0.89 -38.87 0.53
C THR A 201 0.26 -37.90 0.22
N GLY A 202 0.13 -36.63 0.59
CA GLY A 202 1.06 -35.55 0.22
C GLY A 202 0.78 -34.93 -1.15
N ALA A 203 -0.22 -35.43 -1.89
CA ALA A 203 -0.62 -34.85 -3.17
C ALA A 203 -1.32 -33.50 -2.97
N GLU A 204 -1.00 -32.51 -3.81
CA GLU A 204 -1.75 -31.26 -3.87
C GLU A 204 -2.87 -31.32 -4.91
N ILE A 205 -4.09 -31.05 -4.47
CA ILE A 205 -5.30 -31.12 -5.31
C ILE A 205 -5.88 -29.72 -5.44
N ALA A 206 -6.07 -29.26 -6.68
CA ALA A 206 -6.77 -28.00 -6.93
C ALA A 206 -8.25 -28.10 -6.52
N VAL A 207 -8.73 -27.10 -5.79
CA VAL A 207 -10.13 -26.99 -5.37
C VAL A 207 -10.83 -26.02 -6.32
N PRO A 208 -11.92 -26.45 -7.01
CA PRO A 208 -12.63 -25.57 -7.92
C PRO A 208 -13.31 -24.43 -7.16
N LEU A 209 -13.14 -23.21 -7.66
CA LEU A 209 -13.71 -21.98 -7.12
C LEU A 209 -14.63 -21.33 -8.15
N ALA A 210 -15.78 -20.85 -7.70
CA ALA A 210 -16.63 -19.94 -8.46
C ALA A 210 -16.41 -18.52 -7.95
N LEU A 211 -15.75 -17.69 -8.77
CA LEU A 211 -15.35 -16.34 -8.36
C LEU A 211 -16.47 -15.33 -8.59
N THR A 212 -16.54 -14.35 -7.71
CA THR A 212 -17.29 -13.10 -7.88
C THR A 212 -16.31 -11.97 -7.58
N ILE A 213 -16.07 -11.13 -8.59
CA ILE A 213 -15.07 -10.08 -8.55
C ILE A 213 -15.81 -8.76 -8.61
N GLU A 214 -15.59 -7.91 -7.61
CA GLU A 214 -16.22 -6.61 -7.50
C GLU A 214 -15.16 -5.53 -7.32
N ASP A 215 -15.17 -4.56 -8.24
CA ASP A 215 -14.43 -3.33 -8.04
C ASP A 215 -15.24 -2.44 -7.10
N THR A 216 -14.62 -2.12 -5.96
CA THR A 216 -15.17 -1.21 -4.99
C THR A 216 -14.35 0.07 -4.98
N THR A 217 -15.02 1.18 -4.68
CA THR A 217 -14.35 2.39 -4.25
C THR A 217 -14.63 2.51 -2.76
N VAL A 218 -13.60 2.28 -1.96
CA VAL A 218 -13.65 2.59 -0.54
C VAL A 218 -13.43 4.09 -0.42
N VAL A 219 -14.51 4.82 -0.22
CA VAL A 219 -14.46 6.21 0.21
C VAL A 219 -14.51 6.19 1.73
N GLU A 220 -13.37 5.92 2.36
CA GLU A 220 -13.27 6.03 3.80
C GLU A 220 -12.56 7.33 4.12
N LEU A 221 -13.29 8.19 4.81
CA LEU A 221 -12.68 9.33 5.50
C LEU A 221 -12.02 10.32 4.54
N GLY A 222 -12.63 10.45 3.36
CA GLY A 222 -12.21 11.35 2.29
C GLY A 222 -11.18 10.76 1.33
N LEU A 223 -10.43 9.74 1.72
CA LEU A 223 -9.56 9.00 0.80
C LEU A 223 -10.41 8.13 -0.11
N ARG A 224 -10.23 8.32 -1.41
CA ARG A 224 -10.85 7.48 -2.44
C ARG A 224 -9.86 6.40 -2.83
N GLU A 225 -10.03 5.22 -2.27
CA GLU A 225 -9.25 4.05 -2.65
C GLU A 225 -10.07 3.13 -3.54
N GLU A 226 -9.51 2.86 -4.71
CA GLU A 226 -9.99 1.82 -5.61
C GLU A 226 -9.50 0.48 -5.08
N ARG A 227 -10.36 -0.53 -4.97
CA ARG A 227 -9.99 -1.88 -4.53
C ARG A 227 -10.75 -2.92 -5.30
N THR A 228 -10.17 -4.09 -5.48
CA THR A 228 -10.91 -5.25 -6.00
C THR A 228 -11.13 -6.23 -4.86
N VAL A 229 -12.39 -6.58 -4.65
CA VAL A 229 -12.81 -7.62 -3.72
C VAL A 229 -13.12 -8.88 -4.52
N VAL A 230 -12.55 -10.01 -4.09
CA VAL A 230 -12.76 -11.31 -4.69
C VAL A 230 -13.43 -12.22 -3.67
N SER A 231 -14.65 -12.61 -3.99
CA SER A 231 -15.45 -13.58 -3.26
C SER A 231 -15.39 -14.92 -4.01
N ALA A 232 -14.59 -15.85 -3.52
CA ALA A 232 -14.41 -17.17 -4.10
C ALA A 232 -15.28 -18.21 -3.39
N ARG A 233 -16.38 -18.62 -4.03
CA ARG A 233 -17.29 -19.65 -3.52
C ARG A 233 -16.75 -21.04 -3.83
N LEU A 234 -16.90 -21.95 -2.89
CA LEU A 234 -16.68 -23.37 -3.14
C LEU A 234 -17.84 -23.92 -3.99
N GLY A 235 -17.55 -24.94 -4.82
CA GLY A 235 -18.57 -25.59 -5.65
C GLY A 235 -19.79 -26.06 -4.85
N ASP A 236 -20.96 -26.08 -5.49
CA ASP A 236 -22.21 -26.45 -4.85
C ASP A 236 -22.11 -27.82 -4.15
N GLY A 237 -22.56 -27.89 -2.90
CA GLY A 237 -22.48 -29.10 -2.08
C GLY A 237 -21.08 -29.48 -1.57
N CYS A 238 -20.03 -28.71 -1.88
CA CYS A 238 -18.69 -28.97 -1.35
C CYS A 238 -18.59 -28.52 0.11
N LYS A 239 -18.35 -29.44 1.04
CA LYS A 239 -17.83 -29.18 2.38
C LYS A 239 -16.34 -29.48 2.38
N LEU A 240 -15.49 -28.57 2.87
CA LEU A 240 -14.05 -28.79 2.89
C LEU A 240 -13.70 -30.00 3.76
N ALA A 241 -12.85 -30.88 3.25
CA ALA A 241 -12.25 -31.95 4.04
C ALA A 241 -11.27 -31.36 5.06
N GLY A 242 -11.08 -32.08 6.18
CA GLY A 242 -10.08 -31.66 7.17
C GLY A 242 -8.66 -31.71 6.61
N GLY A 243 -7.79 -30.82 7.08
CA GLY A 243 -6.38 -30.77 6.69
C GLY A 243 -5.93 -29.40 6.19
N ALA A 244 -4.75 -29.38 5.57
CA ALA A 244 -4.08 -28.15 5.16
C ALA A 244 -4.52 -27.70 3.76
N TYR A 245 -4.74 -26.40 3.64
CA TYR A 245 -5.04 -25.72 2.38
C TYR A 245 -4.04 -24.59 2.16
N ARG A 246 -3.76 -24.30 0.89
CA ARG A 246 -2.97 -23.15 0.44
C ARG A 246 -3.77 -22.35 -0.59
N LEU A 247 -4.06 -21.10 -0.25
CA LEU A 247 -4.58 -20.10 -1.17
C LEU A 247 -3.39 -19.39 -1.85
N VAL A 248 -3.43 -19.32 -3.17
CA VAL A 248 -2.41 -18.63 -3.96
C VAL A 248 -3.08 -17.58 -4.83
N VAL A 249 -2.58 -16.35 -4.79
CA VAL A 249 -2.87 -15.33 -5.79
C VAL A 249 -1.58 -15.09 -6.56
N GLY A 250 -1.55 -15.61 -7.78
CA GLY A 250 -0.38 -15.59 -8.66
C GLY A 250 -0.04 -14.19 -9.16
N THR A 251 1.20 -14.07 -9.59
CA THR A 251 1.82 -12.82 -10.07
C THR A 251 1.27 -12.35 -11.40
N GLY A 252 0.55 -13.23 -12.11
CA GLY A 252 -0.19 -12.88 -13.32
C GLY A 252 -1.44 -12.03 -13.06
N VAL A 253 -1.84 -11.81 -11.80
CA VAL A 253 -2.83 -10.78 -11.46
C VAL A 253 -2.24 -9.41 -11.77
N VAL A 254 -2.89 -8.64 -12.63
CA VAL A 254 -2.40 -7.34 -13.09
C VAL A 254 -3.42 -6.24 -12.83
N ASP A 255 -2.93 -5.07 -12.44
CA ASP A 255 -3.77 -3.89 -12.32
C ASP A 255 -4.23 -3.34 -13.68
N THR A 256 -5.09 -2.32 -13.66
CA THR A 256 -5.60 -1.68 -14.88
C THR A 256 -4.47 -1.06 -15.71
N SER A 257 -3.43 -0.54 -15.06
CA SER A 257 -2.21 0.01 -15.66
C SER A 257 -1.23 -1.04 -16.18
N GLY A 258 -1.41 -2.31 -15.81
CA GLY A 258 -0.57 -3.43 -16.25
C GLY A 258 0.54 -3.82 -15.25
N ASN A 259 0.56 -3.27 -14.05
CA ASN A 259 1.48 -3.70 -12.99
C ASN A 259 1.06 -5.06 -12.46
N ALA A 260 1.98 -6.02 -12.43
CA ALA A 260 1.77 -7.36 -11.90
C ALA A 260 1.77 -7.36 -10.37
N LEU A 261 1.07 -8.32 -9.76
CA LEU A 261 0.97 -8.49 -8.32
C LEU A 261 2.34 -8.75 -7.72
N ASP A 262 2.64 -8.02 -6.63
CA ASP A 262 3.89 -8.14 -5.92
C ASP A 262 3.70 -7.94 -4.40
N GLN A 263 3.82 -9.02 -3.63
CA GLN A 263 3.72 -8.96 -2.18
C GLN A 263 4.93 -8.33 -1.49
N ASP A 264 6.13 -8.36 -2.10
CA ASP A 264 7.31 -7.78 -1.47
C ASP A 264 7.44 -6.29 -1.83
N ALA A 265 7.36 -5.44 -0.81
CA ALA A 265 7.59 -4.01 -0.98
C ALA A 265 9.08 -3.66 -1.17
N LEU A 266 9.98 -4.53 -0.68
CA LEU A 266 11.42 -4.29 -0.59
C LEU A 266 12.16 -4.77 -1.83
N SER A 267 11.71 -5.88 -2.41
CA SER A 267 12.37 -6.53 -3.54
C SER A 267 11.35 -6.66 -4.66
N PRO A 268 11.29 -5.71 -5.61
CA PRO A 268 10.46 -5.87 -6.79
C PRO A 268 10.81 -7.20 -7.47
N GLY A 269 9.85 -8.11 -7.50
CA GLY A 269 10.07 -9.51 -7.90
C GLY A 269 8.87 -10.12 -8.63
N ASN A 270 7.72 -9.43 -8.60
CA ASN A 270 6.42 -10.05 -8.79
C ASN A 270 6.31 -11.24 -7.84
N ASP A 271 6.19 -10.99 -6.54
CA ASP A 271 6.02 -12.05 -5.55
C ASP A 271 4.55 -12.44 -5.39
N PRO A 272 4.19 -13.74 -5.52
CA PRO A 272 2.82 -14.18 -5.34
C PRO A 272 2.37 -14.00 -3.88
N PHE A 273 1.06 -13.91 -3.69
CA PHE A 273 0.49 -14.08 -2.36
C PHE A 273 0.24 -15.56 -2.06
N GLU A 274 0.75 -16.04 -0.92
CA GLU A 274 0.46 -17.38 -0.42
C GLU A 274 -0.06 -17.30 1.03
N ALA A 275 -1.22 -17.91 1.26
CA ALA A 275 -1.77 -18.12 2.60
C ALA A 275 -2.06 -19.59 2.85
N SER A 276 -1.59 -20.11 3.98
CA SER A 276 -1.91 -21.46 4.43
C SER A 276 -2.96 -21.42 5.54
N PHE A 277 -3.86 -22.39 5.59
CA PHE A 277 -4.81 -22.53 6.70
C PHE A 277 -5.21 -23.99 6.89
N GLU A 278 -5.72 -24.31 8.08
CA GLU A 278 -6.11 -25.67 8.46
C GLU A 278 -7.61 -25.76 8.72
N VAL A 279 -8.28 -26.67 8.01
CA VAL A 279 -9.70 -26.97 8.17
C VAL A 279 -9.89 -28.08 9.21
N THR A 280 -10.81 -27.84 10.14
CA THR A 280 -11.26 -28.83 11.11
C THR A 280 -12.09 -29.94 10.46
N GLY A 281 -11.85 -31.19 10.85
CA GLY A 281 -12.66 -32.33 10.45
C GLY A 281 -11.82 -33.56 10.08
N SER A 282 -12.47 -34.55 9.49
CA SER A 282 -11.79 -35.76 9.03
C SER A 282 -10.98 -35.47 7.78
N ASN A 283 -9.67 -35.69 7.85
CA ASN A 283 -8.77 -35.59 6.71
C ASN A 283 -9.02 -36.75 5.72
N THR A 284 -9.15 -36.46 4.43
CA THR A 284 -9.48 -37.43 3.38
C THR A 284 -8.66 -37.20 2.11
N ASP A 285 -8.69 -38.11 1.15
CA ASP A 285 -7.98 -37.93 -0.13
C ASP A 285 -8.74 -37.06 -1.15
N ARG A 286 -9.84 -36.42 -0.73
CA ARG A 286 -10.64 -35.51 -1.54
C ARG A 286 -10.82 -34.18 -0.81
N PRO A 287 -10.75 -33.02 -1.49
CA PRO A 287 -10.91 -31.71 -0.86
C PRO A 287 -12.37 -31.39 -0.52
N CYS A 288 -13.33 -31.99 -1.23
CA CYS A 288 -14.76 -31.78 -1.02
C CYS A 288 -15.42 -33.07 -0.55
N GLN A 289 -16.20 -32.96 0.53
CA GLN A 289 -17.10 -33.98 1.03
C GLN A 289 -18.54 -33.47 0.89
N GLY A 290 -19.48 -34.37 0.58
CA GLY A 290 -20.90 -34.04 0.73
C GLY A 290 -21.25 -33.95 2.21
N GLY A 291 -22.08 -32.99 2.59
CA GLY A 291 -22.52 -32.88 3.98
C GLY A 291 -23.50 -31.74 4.22
N ASN A 292 -24.23 -31.85 5.34
CA ASN A 292 -25.05 -30.75 5.83
C ASN A 292 -24.15 -29.58 6.24
N GLY A 293 -24.60 -28.37 5.90
CA GLY A 293 -23.97 -27.12 6.25
C GLY A 293 -23.97 -26.82 7.76
N CYS A 294 -23.69 -25.58 8.13
CA CYS A 294 -23.91 -25.10 9.49
C CYS A 294 -25.42 -24.86 9.77
N THR A 295 -25.83 -24.93 11.03
CA THR A 295 -27.18 -24.57 11.49
C THR A 295 -27.19 -23.33 12.38
N ASP A 296 -26.04 -23.00 12.98
CA ASP A 296 -25.84 -21.85 13.86
C ASP A 296 -24.35 -21.47 13.94
N ASP A 297 -24.05 -20.33 14.57
CA ASP A 297 -22.70 -19.77 14.66
C ASP A 297 -21.72 -20.63 15.46
N SER A 298 -22.20 -21.50 16.36
CA SER A 298 -21.33 -22.37 17.16
C SER A 298 -20.63 -23.44 16.32
N GLN A 299 -21.17 -23.74 15.14
CA GLN A 299 -20.58 -24.68 14.17
C GLN A 299 -19.58 -24.01 13.22
N CYS A 300 -19.59 -22.67 13.16
CA CYS A 300 -18.67 -21.89 12.34
C CYS A 300 -17.46 -21.40 13.13
N ASN A 301 -17.53 -21.49 14.46
CA ASN A 301 -16.58 -20.88 15.36
C ASN A 301 -16.13 -21.87 16.45
N PRO A 302 -14.82 -22.07 16.63
CA PRO A 302 -14.29 -22.66 17.84
C PRO A 302 -14.70 -21.82 19.08
N PRO A 303 -14.76 -22.43 20.29
CA PRO A 303 -15.00 -21.68 21.52
C PRO A 303 -14.00 -20.52 21.68
N GLY A 304 -14.50 -19.29 21.85
CA GLY A 304 -13.69 -18.09 22.09
C GLY A 304 -13.16 -17.38 20.82
N VAL A 305 -13.65 -17.75 19.64
CA VAL A 305 -13.30 -17.13 18.36
C VAL A 305 -14.58 -16.78 17.60
N THR A 306 -14.77 -15.54 17.17
CA THR A 306 -15.93 -15.15 16.33
C THR A 306 -15.41 -14.61 15.01
N LEU A 307 -15.07 -15.52 14.09
CA LEU A 307 -14.53 -15.16 12.77
C LEU A 307 -15.52 -15.45 11.65
N TYR A 308 -16.53 -16.28 11.90
CA TYR A 308 -17.52 -16.64 10.90
C TYR A 308 -18.94 -16.60 11.48
N THR A 309 -19.95 -16.39 10.64
CA THR A 309 -21.36 -16.45 10.98
C THR A 309 -22.02 -17.46 10.06
N CYS A 310 -22.93 -18.27 10.60
CA CYS A 310 -23.70 -19.19 9.81
C CYS A 310 -24.79 -18.44 9.03
N ALA A 311 -24.73 -18.50 7.71
CA ALA A 311 -25.78 -17.96 6.86
C ALA A 311 -27.06 -18.77 7.04
N THR A 312 -28.09 -18.17 7.65
CA THR A 312 -29.37 -18.84 7.93
C THR A 312 -30.38 -18.72 6.79
N SER A 313 -30.09 -17.90 5.78
CA SER A 313 -30.96 -17.68 4.62
C SER A 313 -30.15 -17.31 3.35
N GLY A 314 -30.83 -17.30 2.20
CA GLY A 314 -30.24 -16.92 0.92
C GLY A 314 -29.44 -18.02 0.22
N PRO A 315 -28.74 -17.71 -0.88
CA PRO A 315 -28.02 -18.69 -1.70
C PRO A 315 -26.81 -19.33 -1.00
N GLN A 316 -26.40 -18.79 0.16
CA GLN A 316 -25.33 -19.34 1.00
C GLN A 316 -25.88 -20.01 2.27
N GLN A 317 -27.18 -20.33 2.33
CA GLN A 317 -27.78 -20.96 3.52
C GLN A 317 -27.00 -22.21 3.95
N GLY A 318 -26.71 -22.29 5.25
CA GLY A 318 -25.92 -23.35 5.85
C GLY A 318 -24.42 -23.23 5.61
N ARG A 319 -23.91 -22.04 5.26
CA ARG A 319 -22.47 -21.81 5.09
C ARG A 319 -21.91 -20.87 6.14
N CYS A 320 -20.67 -21.11 6.54
CA CYS A 320 -19.92 -20.20 7.40
C CYS A 320 -19.32 -19.08 6.55
N LEU A 321 -19.76 -17.85 6.76
CA LEU A 321 -19.30 -16.63 6.09
C LEU A 321 -18.47 -15.77 7.06
N PRO A 322 -17.49 -14.97 6.63
CA PRO A 322 -16.74 -14.09 7.52
C PRO A 322 -17.61 -13.19 8.42
N ALA A 323 -17.24 -13.03 9.68
CA ALA A 323 -17.91 -12.15 10.64
C ALA A 323 -17.53 -10.67 10.42
N HIS A 324 -18.46 -9.75 10.67
CA HIS A 324 -18.30 -8.31 10.43
C HIS A 324 -17.56 -7.57 11.57
N SER A 325 -16.34 -7.96 11.98
CA SER A 325 -15.59 -7.22 13.02
C SER A 325 -14.08 -7.11 12.78
N CYS A 326 -13.48 -6.00 13.25
CA CYS A 326 -12.04 -5.72 13.12
C CYS A 326 -11.16 -6.37 14.18
N ASP A 327 -11.73 -6.91 15.26
CA ASP A 327 -10.99 -7.38 16.45
C ASP A 327 -9.93 -8.45 16.12
N ARG A 328 -10.04 -9.10 14.95
CA ARG A 328 -9.12 -10.14 14.50
C ARG A 328 -8.76 -10.06 13.02
N VAL A 329 -8.97 -8.92 12.37
CA VAL A 329 -8.44 -8.67 11.02
C VAL A 329 -7.06 -8.04 11.15
N THR A 330 -6.02 -8.77 10.71
CA THR A 330 -4.67 -8.22 10.64
C THR A 330 -4.46 -7.58 9.28
N CYS A 331 -4.28 -6.26 9.28
CA CYS A 331 -3.95 -5.51 8.09
C CYS A 331 -2.45 -5.53 7.82
N GLN A 332 -2.06 -5.39 6.55
CA GLN A 332 -0.66 -5.18 6.19
C GLN A 332 -0.11 -3.91 6.83
N ALA A 333 1.21 -3.84 6.99
CA ALA A 333 1.86 -2.67 7.58
C ALA A 333 1.51 -1.38 6.79
N GLY A 334 1.30 -0.29 7.52
CA GLY A 334 0.80 0.97 6.94
C GLY A 334 -0.72 1.00 6.73
N HIS A 335 -1.45 -0.03 7.14
CA HIS A 335 -2.92 -0.07 7.13
C HIS A 335 -3.46 -0.46 8.52
N ILE A 336 -4.70 -0.04 8.80
CA ILE A 336 -5.47 -0.33 10.01
C ILE A 336 -6.85 -0.85 9.63
N CYS A 337 -7.47 -1.65 10.49
CA CYS A 337 -8.79 -2.18 10.21
C CYS A 337 -9.87 -1.14 10.57
N ALA A 338 -10.82 -0.96 9.66
CA ALA A 338 -12.05 -0.22 9.88
C ALA A 338 -13.26 -1.10 9.53
N VAL A 339 -14.39 -0.89 10.22
CA VAL A 339 -15.62 -1.66 9.97
C VAL A 339 -16.57 -0.81 9.13
N GLY A 340 -16.73 -1.18 7.86
CA GLY A 340 -17.73 -0.61 6.96
C GLY A 340 -19.01 -1.45 6.88
N ASP A 341 -19.96 -1.00 6.08
CA ASP A 341 -21.27 -1.67 5.88
C ASP A 341 -21.15 -3.10 5.33
N ARG A 342 -20.01 -3.43 4.70
CA ARG A 342 -19.73 -4.75 4.11
C ARG A 342 -18.87 -5.65 5.01
N GLY A 343 -18.48 -5.18 6.19
CA GLY A 343 -17.57 -5.86 7.10
C GLY A 343 -16.24 -5.14 7.30
N PRO A 344 -15.26 -5.80 7.94
CA PRO A 344 -13.95 -5.22 8.19
C PRO A 344 -13.17 -5.02 6.88
N THR A 345 -12.51 -3.88 6.75
CA THR A 345 -11.69 -3.45 5.61
C THR A 345 -10.39 -2.84 6.14
N CYS A 346 -9.27 -3.09 5.47
CA CYS A 346 -7.97 -2.58 5.90
C CYS A 346 -7.61 -1.27 5.22
N VAL A 347 -7.86 -0.11 5.83
CA VAL A 347 -7.58 1.23 5.26
C VAL A 347 -6.18 1.75 5.59
N PRO A 348 -5.59 2.67 4.80
CA PRO A 348 -4.29 3.25 5.12
C PRO A 348 -4.29 3.96 6.48
N ASP A 349 -3.16 3.85 7.19
CA ASP A 349 -2.93 4.61 8.43
C ASP A 349 -2.48 6.03 8.09
N CYS A 350 -3.34 7.02 8.38
CA CYS A 350 -3.06 8.42 8.06
C CYS A 350 -1.85 8.97 8.83
N ARG A 351 -1.44 8.35 9.94
CA ARG A 351 -0.26 8.77 10.72
C ARG A 351 1.04 8.47 10.00
N VAL A 352 0.99 7.50 9.09
CA VAL A 352 2.14 7.10 8.27
C VAL A 352 2.17 7.90 6.98
N ARG A 353 1.00 8.06 6.33
CA ARG A 353 0.93 8.62 4.97
C ARG A 353 0.59 10.11 4.89
N PHE A 354 0.13 10.74 5.97
CA PHE A 354 -0.28 12.16 6.01
C PHE A 354 -1.25 12.57 4.90
N ASP A 355 -2.07 11.64 4.42
CA ASP A 355 -2.97 11.86 3.28
C ASP A 355 -4.40 11.74 3.80
N CYS A 356 -4.99 12.83 4.27
CA CYS A 356 -6.44 12.91 4.50
C CYS A 356 -7.02 13.87 3.47
N ALA A 357 -8.21 13.57 2.95
CA ALA A 357 -8.81 14.50 2.00
C ALA A 357 -9.25 15.81 2.66
N ALA A 358 -9.52 16.82 1.82
CA ALA A 358 -10.01 18.10 2.26
C ALA A 358 -11.18 17.96 3.26
N ALA A 359 -11.16 18.79 4.30
CA ALA A 359 -12.10 18.76 5.43
C ALA A 359 -12.07 17.51 6.31
N HIS A 360 -10.97 16.74 6.27
CA HIS A 360 -10.69 15.65 7.22
C HIS A 360 -9.35 15.87 7.93
N TYR A 361 -9.24 15.43 9.18
CA TYR A 361 -7.99 15.45 9.94
C TYR A 361 -7.57 14.03 10.31
N CYS A 362 -6.28 13.79 10.53
CA CYS A 362 -5.79 12.50 10.98
C CYS A 362 -5.99 12.33 12.50
N ASP A 363 -6.84 11.38 12.94
CA ASP A 363 -6.99 11.03 14.35
C ASP A 363 -5.76 10.24 14.83
N SER A 364 -4.94 10.88 15.66
CA SER A 364 -3.70 10.30 16.17
C SER A 364 -3.90 9.05 17.04
N THR A 365 -5.10 8.87 17.61
CA THR A 365 -5.43 7.71 18.45
C THR A 365 -5.75 6.49 17.59
N THR A 366 -6.64 6.66 16.62
CA THR A 366 -7.11 5.54 15.79
C THR A 366 -6.26 5.32 14.55
N GLY A 367 -5.56 6.34 14.05
CA GLY A 367 -4.87 6.33 12.76
C GLY A 367 -5.81 6.51 11.56
N LEU A 368 -7.08 6.83 11.81
CA LEU A 368 -8.11 7.06 10.80
C LEU A 368 -8.22 8.56 10.49
N CYS A 369 -8.42 8.92 9.22
CA CYS A 369 -8.91 10.26 8.91
C CYS A 369 -10.31 10.45 9.51
N ARG A 370 -10.70 11.64 9.97
CA ARG A 370 -12.04 11.92 10.48
C ARG A 370 -12.56 13.21 9.90
N ALA A 371 -13.86 13.25 9.60
CA ALA A 371 -14.48 14.46 9.11
C ALA A 371 -14.38 15.58 10.16
N CYS A 372 -14.00 16.77 9.73
CA CYS A 372 -13.91 17.94 10.60
C CYS A 372 -15.25 18.39 11.19
N SER A 373 -16.37 17.88 10.68
CA SER A 373 -17.70 18.07 11.25
C SER A 373 -17.93 17.37 12.58
N ASP A 374 -17.13 16.33 12.88
CA ASP A 374 -17.47 15.38 13.94
C ASP A 374 -16.92 15.81 15.31
N THR A 375 -16.02 16.81 15.37
CA THR A 375 -15.54 17.45 16.61
C THR A 375 -14.96 18.84 16.35
N PRO A 376 -15.05 19.79 17.31
CA PRO A 376 -14.35 21.07 17.22
C PRO A 376 -12.87 20.87 17.60
N HIS A 377 -12.10 20.17 16.77
CA HIS A 377 -10.66 20.00 16.96
C HIS A 377 -9.91 21.20 16.36
N GLN A 378 -8.89 21.71 17.06
CA GLN A 378 -8.04 22.82 16.58
C GLN A 378 -7.30 22.48 15.27
N ASP A 379 -7.15 21.19 14.96
CA ASP A 379 -6.43 20.70 13.78
C ASP A 379 -7.19 20.90 12.45
N CYS A 380 -8.49 21.24 12.50
CA CYS A 380 -9.31 21.52 11.32
C CYS A 380 -9.23 22.97 10.83
N ARG A 381 -8.33 23.80 11.40
CA ARG A 381 -8.13 25.20 11.01
C ARG A 381 -6.88 25.44 10.16
N ARG A 382 -6.26 24.38 9.63
CA ARG A 382 -5.13 24.49 8.70
C ARG A 382 -5.59 24.10 7.31
#